data_AF-A0AAE3XL12-F1
#
_entry.id   AF-A0AAE3XL12-F1
#
_cell.length_a   1.000
_cell.length_b   1.000
_cell.length_c   1.000
_cell.angle_alpha   90.00
_cell.angle_beta   90.00
_cell.angle_gamma   90.00
#
_symmetry.space_group_name_H-M   'P 1'
#
loop_
_entity.id
_entity.type
_entity.pdbx_description
1 polymer ?
#
loop_
_entity_poly.entity_id
_entity_poly.type
_entity_poly.pdbx_seq_one_letter_code
_entity_poly.pdbx_strand_id
1 'polypeptide(L)'
;MSAPKKKSLSIGAAMKQRMGQETQAQSAPVALPSKTPAPGTAPDVLESFNTRLPAGLHRRLKIHAAAEGRKIQDVVQAALIAYLDGKE
;
A
#
# COMPACT_ATOMS: atom_id res chain seq x y z
N MET A 1 37.58 -26.91 -51.98
CA MET A 1 37.57 -26.96 -50.51
C MET A 1 37.02 -25.64 -49.99
N SER A 2 35.90 -25.69 -49.28
CA SER A 2 35.05 -24.55 -48.87
C SER A 2 35.54 -23.89 -47.58
N ALA A 3 35.38 -22.57 -47.46
CA ALA A 3 35.58 -21.82 -46.21
C ALA A 3 34.23 -21.25 -45.69
N PRO A 4 33.91 -21.37 -44.39
CA PRO A 4 32.63 -20.93 -43.85
C PRO A 4 32.62 -19.42 -43.53
N LYS A 5 31.58 -18.71 -44.02
CA LYS A 5 31.32 -17.29 -43.71
C LYS A 5 30.81 -17.16 -42.26
N LYS A 6 31.59 -16.49 -41.42
CA LYS A 6 31.19 -16.11 -40.05
C LYS A 6 30.15 -14.99 -40.12
N LYS A 7 28.89 -15.29 -39.76
CA LYS A 7 27.81 -14.32 -39.61
C LYS A 7 28.06 -13.52 -38.33
N SER A 8 28.27 -12.22 -38.46
CA SER A 8 28.33 -11.30 -37.32
C SER A 8 26.96 -11.29 -36.62
N LEU A 9 26.94 -11.62 -35.33
CA LEU A 9 25.73 -11.48 -34.52
C LEU A 9 25.43 -10.00 -34.34
N SER A 10 24.25 -9.58 -34.81
CA SER A 10 23.76 -8.21 -34.69
C SER A 10 23.34 -7.91 -33.26
N ILE A 11 23.78 -6.76 -32.73
CA ILE A 11 23.38 -6.22 -31.42
C ILE A 11 21.85 -6.07 -31.32
N GLY A 12 21.17 -5.85 -32.45
CA GLY A 12 19.70 -5.78 -32.50
C GLY A 12 19.00 -7.11 -32.17
N ALA A 13 19.64 -8.25 -32.44
CA ALA A 13 19.10 -9.56 -32.08
C ALA A 13 19.18 -9.81 -30.56
N ALA A 14 20.26 -9.36 -29.91
CA ALA A 14 20.42 -9.47 -28.46
C ALA A 14 19.44 -8.58 -27.69
N MET A 15 19.12 -7.38 -28.18
CA MET A 15 18.11 -6.50 -27.55
C MET A 15 16.69 -7.10 -27.61
N LYS A 16 16.33 -7.77 -28.72
CA LYS A 16 15.00 -8.39 -28.86
C LYS A 16 14.81 -9.60 -27.95
N GLN A 17 15.89 -10.33 -27.64
CA GLN A 17 15.85 -11.40 -26.63
C GLN A 17 15.66 -10.85 -25.21
N ARG A 18 16.12 -9.63 -24.93
CA ARG A 18 15.96 -8.99 -23.60
C ARG A 18 14.51 -8.59 -23.31
N MET A 19 13.79 -8.08 -24.30
CA MET A 19 12.36 -7.72 -24.13
C MET A 19 11.40 -8.91 -24.17
N GLY A 20 11.83 -10.08 -24.64
CA GLY A 20 11.01 -11.30 -24.63
C GLY A 20 10.95 -12.04 -23.29
N GLN A 21 11.86 -11.73 -22.36
CA GLN A 21 11.98 -12.39 -21.05
C GLN A 21 11.28 -11.65 -19.89
N GLU A 22 10.53 -10.58 -20.17
CA GLU A 22 9.76 -9.85 -19.15
C GLU A 22 8.30 -10.29 -19.07
N THR A 23 7.99 -11.52 -19.50
CA THR A 23 6.72 -12.14 -19.14
C THR A 23 6.97 -13.07 -17.96
N GLN A 24 6.20 -12.86 -16.88
CA GLN A 24 5.96 -13.80 -15.79
C GLN A 24 6.82 -13.64 -14.52
N ALA A 25 6.72 -12.46 -13.90
CA ALA A 25 6.52 -12.39 -12.46
C ALA A 25 5.15 -11.73 -12.21
N GLN A 26 4.08 -12.42 -12.61
CA GLN A 26 2.78 -12.16 -12.00
C GLN A 26 2.92 -12.56 -10.55
N SER A 27 3.14 -11.59 -9.67
CA SER A 27 2.88 -11.73 -8.25
C SER A 27 1.44 -12.19 -8.13
N ALA A 28 1.25 -13.49 -7.91
CA ALA A 28 -0.03 -14.02 -7.48
C ALA A 28 -0.45 -13.15 -6.28
N PRO A 29 -1.71 -12.69 -6.21
CA PRO A 29 -2.18 -12.05 -5.00
C PRO A 29 -1.91 -13.02 -3.87
N VAL A 30 -1.05 -12.62 -2.94
CA VAL A 30 -0.86 -13.35 -1.68
C VAL A 30 -2.24 -13.36 -1.06
N ALA A 31 -2.91 -14.50 -1.13
CA ALA A 31 -4.14 -14.72 -0.42
C ALA A 31 -3.80 -14.55 1.06
N LEU A 32 -4.20 -13.40 1.61
CA LEU A 32 -4.20 -13.19 3.04
C LEU A 32 -4.93 -14.40 3.65
N PRO A 33 -4.39 -15.04 4.70
CA PRO A 33 -5.10 -16.12 5.36
C PRO A 33 -6.46 -15.57 5.78
N SER A 34 -7.51 -16.01 5.10
CA SER A 34 -8.88 -15.75 5.48
C SER A 34 -9.04 -16.39 6.84
N LYS A 35 -8.95 -15.59 7.89
CA LYS A 35 -9.20 -15.99 9.27
C LYS A 35 -10.67 -16.39 9.31
N THR A 36 -10.95 -17.66 9.06
CA THR A 36 -12.29 -18.23 9.18
C THR A 36 -12.76 -17.92 10.60
N PRO A 37 -13.81 -17.10 10.78
CA PRO A 37 -14.29 -16.79 12.12
C PRO A 37 -14.75 -18.10 12.77
N ALA A 38 -14.39 -18.29 14.04
CA ALA A 38 -14.82 -19.46 14.80
C ALA A 38 -16.36 -19.54 14.80
N PRO A 39 -16.96 -20.72 14.55
CA PRO A 39 -18.41 -20.87 14.57
C PRO A 39 -18.93 -20.58 15.99
N GLY A 40 -19.69 -19.50 16.15
CA GLY A 40 -20.32 -19.13 17.42
C GLY A 40 -20.12 -17.68 17.86
N THR A 41 -19.23 -16.92 17.23
CA THR A 41 -19.18 -15.45 17.43
C THR A 41 -19.95 -14.80 16.30
N ALA A 42 -21.15 -14.29 16.58
CA ALA A 42 -21.81 -13.35 15.68
C ALA A 42 -20.80 -12.22 15.42
N PRO A 43 -20.46 -11.90 14.16
CA PRO A 43 -19.58 -10.78 13.90
C PRO A 43 -20.25 -9.56 14.53
N ASP A 44 -19.57 -8.92 15.47
CA ASP A 44 -19.91 -7.56 15.85
C ASP A 44 -19.61 -6.72 14.61
N VAL A 45 -20.61 -6.59 13.73
CA VAL A 45 -20.50 -5.84 12.49
C VAL A 45 -20.48 -4.37 12.88
N LEU A 46 -19.30 -3.92 13.29
CA LEU A 46 -19.05 -2.51 13.53
C LEU A 46 -19.21 -1.78 12.20
N GLU A 47 -20.19 -0.88 12.14
CA GLU A 47 -20.40 -0.04 10.97
C GLU A 47 -19.18 0.87 10.79
N SER A 48 -18.57 0.83 9.60
CA SER A 48 -17.42 1.67 9.31
C SER A 48 -17.86 3.13 9.24
N PHE A 49 -17.38 3.96 10.16
CA PHE A 49 -17.66 5.39 10.14
C PHE A 49 -16.64 6.11 9.23
N ASN A 50 -17.06 6.40 8.00
CA ASN A 50 -16.25 7.15 7.05
C ASN A 50 -16.51 8.64 7.21
N THR A 51 -15.50 9.41 7.63
CA THR A 51 -15.58 10.88 7.69
C THR A 51 -14.50 11.55 6.87
N ARG A 52 -14.82 12.73 6.37
CA ARG A 52 -13.87 13.62 5.72
C ARG A 52 -13.61 14.82 6.61
N LEU A 53 -12.33 15.05 6.89
CA LEU A 53 -11.90 16.26 7.59
C LEU A 53 -12.00 17.47 6.65
N PRO A 54 -12.58 18.60 7.09
CA PRO A 54 -12.52 19.84 6.34
C PRO A 54 -11.07 20.21 6.00
N ALA A 55 -10.83 20.72 4.79
CA ALA A 55 -9.48 20.97 4.29
C ALA A 55 -8.65 21.88 5.21
N GLY A 56 -9.28 22.93 5.77
CA GLY A 56 -8.63 23.84 6.71
C GLY A 56 -8.22 23.16 8.02
N LEU A 57 -9.03 22.24 8.54
CA LEU A 57 -8.71 21.47 9.73
C LEU A 57 -7.54 20.52 9.47
N HIS A 58 -7.59 19.77 8.36
CA HIS A 58 -6.51 18.88 7.98
C HIS A 58 -5.17 19.63 7.80
N ARG A 59 -5.20 20.83 7.19
CA ARG A 59 -4.00 21.68 7.07
C ARG A 59 -3.43 22.07 8.44
N ARG A 60 -4.28 22.51 9.38
CA ARG A 60 -3.83 22.88 10.73
C ARG A 60 -3.27 21.68 11.50
N LEU A 61 -3.91 20.53 11.41
CA LEU A 61 -3.42 19.29 12.01
C LEU A 61 -2.05 18.90 11.48
N LYS A 62 -1.82 19.04 10.17
CA LYS A 62 -0.52 18.74 9.56
C LYS A 62 0.59 19.66 10.09
N ILE A 63 0.32 20.95 10.22
CA ILE A 63 1.29 21.92 10.76
C ILE A 63 1.60 21.60 12.23
N HIS A 64 0.57 21.34 13.03
CA HIS A 64 0.72 21.04 14.45
C HIS A 64 1.50 19.73 14.68
N ALA A 65 1.13 18.67 13.96
CA ALA A 65 1.82 17.38 14.04
C ALA A 65 3.30 17.50 13.64
N ALA A 66 3.61 18.29 12.60
CA ALA A 66 4.99 18.56 12.20
C ALA A 66 5.78 19.35 13.25
N ALA A 67 5.15 20.34 13.90
CA ALA A 67 5.79 21.12 14.95
C ALA A 67 6.14 20.27 16.19
N GLU A 68 5.33 19.26 16.50
CA GLU A 68 5.55 18.35 17.64
C GLU A 68 6.35 17.09 17.28
N GLY A 69 6.68 16.88 16.00
CA GLY A 69 7.32 15.65 15.53
C GLY A 69 6.46 14.40 15.68
N ARG A 70 5.13 14.56 15.69
CA ARG A 70 4.14 13.48 15.89
C ARG A 70 3.41 13.13 14.60
N LYS A 71 2.77 11.96 14.55
CA LYS A 71 1.87 11.63 13.44
C LYS A 71 0.51 12.28 13.69
N ILE A 72 -0.18 12.64 12.61
CA ILE A 72 -1.56 13.16 12.68
C ILE A 72 -2.49 12.16 13.38
N GLN A 73 -2.27 10.85 13.18
CA GLN A 73 -3.04 9.79 13.83
C GLN A 73 -2.96 9.89 15.36
N ASP A 74 -1.75 10.06 15.90
CA ASP A 74 -1.51 10.14 17.34
C ASP A 74 -2.19 11.38 17.95
N VAL A 75 -2.10 12.52 17.25
CA VAL A 75 -2.76 13.77 17.65
C VAL A 75 -4.28 13.60 17.70
N VAL A 76 -4.87 13.00 16.67
CA VAL A 76 -6.33 12.78 16.60
C VAL A 76 -6.77 11.77 17.66
N GLN A 77 -6.00 10.72 17.89
CA GLN A 77 -6.30 9.71 18.92
C GLN A 77 -6.27 10.31 20.32
N ALA A 78 -5.23 11.09 20.65
CA ALA A 78 -5.14 11.77 21.95
C ALA A 78 -6.29 12.75 22.17
N ALA A 79 -6.67 13.52 21.14
CA ALA A 79 -7.81 14.43 21.21
C ALA A 79 -9.14 13.68 21.40
N LEU A 80 -9.31 12.52 20.74
CA LEU A 80 -10.51 11.70 20.88
C LEU A 80 -10.62 11.11 22.29
N ILE A 81 -9.52 10.61 22.85
CA ILE A 81 -9.48 10.11 24.24
C ILE A 81 -9.88 11.23 25.20
N ALA A 82 -9.22 12.39 25.10
CA ALA A 82 -9.54 13.54 25.97
C ALA A 82 -11.01 14.01 25.82
N TYR A 83 -11.58 13.93 24.62
CA TYR A 83 -12.98 14.27 24.39
C TYR A 83 -13.95 13.27 25.04
N LEU A 84 -13.64 11.98 24.99
CA LEU A 84 -14.46 10.93 25.59
C LEU A 84 -14.34 10.93 27.11
N ASP A 85 -13.13 11.09 27.64
CA ASP A 85 -12.87 11.17 29.09
C ASP A 85 -13.57 12.40 29.70
N GLY A 86 -13.63 13.52 28.96
CA GLY A 86 -14.35 14.73 29.40
C GLY A 86 -15.87 14.66 29.23
N LYS A 87 -16.40 13.57 28.67
CA LYS A 87 -17.84 13.34 28.50
C LYS A 87 -18.45 12.38 29.52
N GLU A 88 -17.62 11.69 30.29
CA GLU A 88 -18.04 10.92 31.47
C GLU A 88 -18.19 11.84 32.70
#